data_AF-A0A6C1NYG2-F1
#
_entry.id   AF-A0A6C1NYG2-F1
#
_cell.length_a   1.000
_cell.length_b   1.000
_cell.length_c   1.000
_cell.angle_alpha   90.00
_cell.angle_beta   90.00
_cell.angle_gamma   90.00
#
_symmetry.space_group_name_H-M   'P 1'
#
loop_
_entity.id
_entity.type
_entity.pdbx_description
1 polymer ?
#
loop_
_entity_poly.entity_id
_entity_poly.type
_entity_poly.pdbx_seq_one_letter_code
_entity_poly.pdbx_strand_id
1 'polypeptide(L)' 'MRTNIVIDDELMDEAMQLSRLKTKKDVVEEALKLLVQRKKQEKIKMLRGKLKWTGDLETMRADP' A
#
# COMPACT_ATOMS: atom_id res chain seq x y z
N MET A 1 -0.42 -22.17 -0.20
CA MET A 1 0.84 -22.80 -0.66
C MET A 1 1.83 -22.78 0.50
N ARG A 2 2.58 -23.85 0.73
CA ARG A 2 3.65 -23.87 1.75
C ARG A 2 4.97 -23.57 1.06
N THR A 3 5.65 -22.52 1.48
CA THR A 3 6.90 -22.05 0.88
C THR A 3 7.92 -21.86 2.00
N ASN A 4 9.18 -22.20 1.74
CA ASN A 4 10.28 -21.93 2.66
C ASN A 4 11.08 -20.74 2.12
N ILE A 5 11.19 -19.67 2.90
CA ILE A 5 11.84 -18.42 2.50
C ILE A 5 12.66 -17.88 3.68
N VAL A 6 13.80 -17.29 3.38
CA VAL A 6 14.63 -16.59 4.37
C VAL A 6 14.13 -15.16 4.46
N ILE A 7 13.77 -14.72 5.66
CA ILE A 7 13.31 -13.36 5.96
C ILE A 7 14.16 -12.86 7.14
N ASP A 8 14.48 -11.58 7.12
CA ASP A 8 15.13 -10.90 8.25
C ASP A 8 14.22 -10.92 9.49
N ASP A 9 14.78 -11.37 10.62
CA ASP A 9 14.01 -11.55 11.85
C ASP A 9 13.60 -10.20 12.48
N GLU A 10 14.46 -9.18 12.42
CA GLU A 10 14.14 -7.84 12.94
C GLU A 10 12.98 -7.23 12.15
N LEU A 11 12.99 -7.37 10.82
CA LEU A 11 11.89 -6.92 9.96
C LEU A 11 10.58 -7.64 10.27
N MET A 12 10.61 -8.96 10.50
CA MET A 12 9.41 -9.73 10.82
C MET A 12 8.85 -9.32 12.19
N ASP A 13 9.72 -9.11 13.18
CA ASP A 13 9.33 -8.71 14.53
C ASP A 13 8.72 -7.30 14.54
N GLU A 14 9.34 -6.35 13.83
CA GLU A 14 8.78 -5.00 13.65
C GLU A 14 7.41 -5.07 12.96
N ALA A 15 7.29 -5.84 11.87
CA ALA A 15 6.04 -6.00 11.15
C ALA A 15 4.95 -6.64 12.01
N MET A 16 5.28 -7.63 12.85
CA MET A 16 4.35 -8.22 13.82
C MET A 16 3.89 -7.21 14.88
N GLN A 17 4.81 -6.40 15.42
CA GLN A 17 4.49 -5.37 16.42
C GLN A 17 3.57 -4.28 15.84
N LEU A 18 3.88 -3.79 14.63
CA LEU A 18 3.11 -2.73 13.98
C LEU A 18 1.74 -3.21 13.49
N SER A 19 1.67 -4.42 12.92
CA SER A 19 0.41 -5.00 12.42
C SER A 19 -0.48 -5.58 13.52
N ARG A 20 0.08 -5.89 14.71
CA ARG A 20 -0.57 -6.58 15.83
C ARG A 20 -1.13 -7.96 15.45
N LEU A 21 -0.58 -8.57 14.42
CA LEU A 21 -0.98 -9.91 13.96
C LEU A 21 -0.29 -10.99 14.78
N LYS A 22 -1.01 -12.10 15.01
CA LYS A 22 -0.57 -13.17 15.92
C LYS A 22 0.44 -14.12 15.29
N THR A 23 0.48 -14.23 13.96
CA THR A 23 1.32 -15.22 13.29
C THR A 23 2.14 -14.60 12.17
N LYS A 24 3.37 -15.11 11.97
CA LYS A 24 4.24 -14.73 10.84
C LYS A 24 3.53 -14.94 9.49
N LYS A 25 2.68 -15.97 9.38
CA LYS A 25 1.88 -16.25 8.17
C LYS A 25 0.91 -15.10 7.86
N ASP A 26 0.18 -14.63 8.86
CA ASP A 26 -0.81 -13.56 8.66
C ASP A 26 -0.12 -12.25 8.27
N VAL A 27 1.03 -11.94 8.87
CA VAL A 27 1.85 -10.79 8.49
C VAL A 27 2.29 -10.87 7.04
N VAL A 28 2.81 -12.03 6.60
CA VAL A 28 3.23 -12.22 5.21
C VAL A 28 2.05 -12.09 4.24
N GLU A 29 0.89 -12.65 4.58
CA GLU A 29 -0.31 -12.57 3.76
C GLU A 29 -0.79 -11.11 3.60
N GLU A 30 -0.87 -10.36 4.70
CA GLU A 30 -1.27 -8.95 4.66
C GLU A 30 -0.24 -8.07 3.93
N ALA A 31 1.06 -8.33 4.12
CA ALA A 31 2.12 -7.63 3.39
C ALA A 31 2.01 -7.86 1.86
N LEU A 32 1.72 -9.09 1.43
CA LEU A 32 1.52 -9.43 0.02
C LEU A 32 0.26 -8.76 -0.56
N LYS A 33 -0.86 -8.74 0.19
CA LYS A 33 -2.07 -8.02 -0.22
C LYS A 33 -1.79 -6.53 -0.41
N LEU A 34 -1.10 -5.90 0.55
CA LEU A 34 -0.73 -4.49 0.48
C LEU A 34 0.16 -4.20 -0.72
N LEU A 35 1.15 -5.07 -1.01
CA LEU A 35 2.00 -4.94 -2.18
C LEU A 35 1.19 -4.95 -3.48
N VAL A 36 0.29 -5.92 -3.64
CA VAL A 36 -0.58 -6.02 -4.82
C VAL A 36 -1.47 -4.78 -4.95
N GLN A 37 -2.08 -4.33 -3.85
CA GLN A 37 -2.92 -3.13 -3.83
C GLN A 37 -2.14 -1.90 -4.28
N ARG A 38 -0.93 -1.71 -3.73
CA ARG A 38 -0.04 -0.59 -4.09
C ARG A 38 0.35 -0.63 -5.57
N LYS A 39 0.68 -1.81 -6.11
CA LYS A 39 1.00 -1.98 -7.54
C LYS A 39 -0.21 -1.73 -8.45
N LYS A 40 -1.42 -2.09 -8.02
CA LYS A 40 -2.65 -1.72 -8.75
C LYS A 40 -2.85 -0.20 -8.76
N GLN A 41 -2.63 0.48 -7.64
CA GLN A 41 -2.72 1.94 -7.54
C GLN A 41 -1.66 2.66 -8.37
N GLU A 42 -0.44 2.10 -8.49
CA GLU A 42 0.59 2.66 -9.38
C GLU A 42 0.10 2.80 -10.83
N LYS A 43 -0.81 1.93 -11.30
CA LYS A 43 -1.41 2.06 -12.63
C LYS A 43 -2.19 3.36 -12.82
N ILE A 44 -2.74 3.93 -11.75
CA ILE A 44 -3.41 5.23 -11.79
C ILE A 44 -2.44 6.33 -12.22
N LYS A 45 -1.13 6.19 -11.91
CA LYS A 45 -0.11 7.14 -12.39
C LYS A 45 -0.06 7.23 -13.92
N MET A 46 -0.46 6.20 -14.65
CA MET A 46 -0.54 6.22 -16.12
C MET A 46 -1.63 7.15 -16.67
N LEU A 47 -2.58 7.55 -15.83
CA LEU A 47 -3.65 8.49 -16.17
C LEU A 47 -3.23 9.95 -15.95
N ARG A 48 -2.03 10.20 -15.39
CA ARG A 48 -1.48 11.55 -15.22
C ARG A 48 -1.39 12.26 -16.57
N GLY A 49 -1.97 13.45 -16.66
CA GLY A 49 -2.01 14.26 -17.89
C GLY A 49 -2.99 13.78 -18.96
N LYS A 50 -3.64 12.62 -18.77
CA LYS A 50 -4.67 12.10 -19.71
C LYS A 50 -6.09 12.48 -19.31
N LEU A 51 -6.31 12.71 -18.01
CA LEU A 51 -7.61 13.11 -17.49
C LEU A 51 -7.78 14.62 -17.59
N LYS A 52 -8.86 15.06 -18.22
CA LYS A 52 -9.29 16.47 -18.15
C LYS A 52 -9.90 16.72 -16.78
N TRP A 53 -9.25 17.56 -16.01
CA TRP A 53 -9.77 18.02 -14.73
C TRP A 53 -10.74 19.17 -14.98
N THR A 54 -11.97 19.05 -14.48
CA THR A 54 -13.01 20.08 -14.56
C THR A 54 -13.29 20.62 -13.15
N GLY A 55 -12.61 21.69 -12.79
CA GLY A 55 -12.79 22.42 -11.53
C GLY A 55 -12.11 23.78 -11.64
N ASP A 56 -12.35 24.66 -10.68
CA ASP A 56 -11.57 25.89 -10.52
C ASP A 56 -10.70 25.78 -9.26
N LEU A 57 -9.38 25.89 -9.48
CA LEU A 57 -8.37 25.62 -8.45
C LEU A 57 -8.31 26.75 -7.42
N GLU A 58 -8.64 27.96 -7.84
CA GLU A 58 -8.69 29.14 -6.98
C GLU A 58 -9.90 29.06 -6.05
N THR A 59 -11.09 28.74 -6.57
CA THR A 59 -12.30 28.53 -5.76
C THR A 59 -12.10 27.44 -4.70
N MET A 60 -11.48 26.30 -5.03
CA MET A 60 -11.26 25.20 -4.09
C MET A 60 -10.27 25.50 -2.97
N ARG A 61 -9.41 26.51 -3.15
CA ARG A 61 -8.42 26.94 -2.14
C ARG A 61 -8.91 28.09 -1.28
N ALA A 62 -9.96 28.79 -1.72
CA ALA A 62 -10.54 29.92 -1.04
C ALA A 62 -11.65 29.55 -0.05
N ASP A 63 -12.10 28.28 -0.03
CA ASP A 63 -13.03 27.78 0.99
C ASP A 63 -12.30 27.58 2.34
N PRO A 64 -12.72 28.25 3.43
CA PRO A 64 -12.12 28.11 4.77
C PRO A 64 -12.32 26.74 5.42
#